data_AF-A0A7R9TWI9-F1
#
_entry.id   AF-A0A7R9TWI9-F1
#
_cell.length_a   1.000
_cell.length_b   1.000
_cell.length_c   1.000
_cell.angle_alpha   90.00
_cell.angle_beta   90.00
_cell.angle_gamma   90.00
#
_symmetry.space_group_name_H-M   'P 1'
#
loop_
_entity.id
_entity.type
_entity.pdbx_description
1 polymer ?
#
loop_
_entity_poly.entity_id
_entity_poly.type
_entity_poly.pdbx_seq_one_letter_code
_entity_poly.pdbx_strand_id
1 'polypeptide(L)'
;PPTVDTSIRTHMSVLVSTVGGKTERMEIVINELEGYLSERDERLETTAAGLPKILQTLYDTDVLDEDVIMAWWGDVTGQTDALEAAVEPAAAYAQKVEKDLETANKNVKDAEARLEQCKKDAKLASKEVDNARTGGNPTSEEQLREKEARRMDKVCQSALANAKPKCVACQKIAGELFNELPKAQEAAKAAELAAKANKRITELCKPLIDWLAEDDDDSSDSDSD
;
A
#
# COMPACT_ATOMS: atom_id res chain seq x y z
N PRO A 1 -2.54 -40.65 -3.12
CA PRO A 1 -1.93 -39.42 -2.53
C PRO A 1 -1.57 -39.68 -1.07
N PRO A 2 -0.39 -39.27 -0.57
CA PRO A 2 -0.11 -39.31 0.86
C PRO A 2 -1.18 -38.49 1.60
N THR A 3 -1.62 -38.99 2.76
CA THR A 3 -2.50 -38.20 3.65
C THR A 3 -1.73 -37.00 4.18
N VAL A 4 -2.44 -35.94 4.58
CA VAL A 4 -1.84 -34.72 5.15
C VAL A 4 -0.84 -35.08 6.27
N ASP A 5 -1.23 -36.00 7.15
CA ASP A 5 -0.38 -36.54 8.23
C ASP A 5 0.91 -37.19 7.73
N THR A 6 0.87 -37.92 6.61
CA THR A 6 2.05 -38.58 6.04
C THR A 6 3.02 -37.57 5.43
N SER A 7 2.48 -36.54 4.77
CA SER A 7 3.27 -35.48 4.15
C SER A 7 3.95 -34.61 5.20
N ILE A 8 3.21 -34.20 6.24
CA ILE A 8 3.75 -33.42 7.37
C ILE A 8 4.86 -34.21 8.05
N ARG A 9 4.62 -35.46 8.48
CA ARG A 9 5.65 -36.28 9.13
C ARG A 9 6.92 -36.44 8.30
N THR A 10 6.80 -36.56 6.98
CA THR A 10 7.96 -36.69 6.10
C THR A 10 8.79 -35.41 6.06
N HIS A 11 8.16 -34.24 5.91
CA HIS A 11 8.86 -32.95 5.90
C HIS A 11 9.41 -32.60 7.29
N MET A 12 8.68 -32.94 8.35
CA MET A 12 9.14 -32.74 9.73
C MET A 12 10.35 -33.62 10.06
N SER A 13 10.39 -34.87 9.60
CA SER A 13 11.57 -35.72 9.74
C SER A 13 12.81 -35.11 9.06
N VAL A 14 12.63 -34.42 7.93
CA VAL A 14 13.72 -33.68 7.27
C VAL A 14 14.13 -32.50 8.14
N LEU A 15 13.18 -31.68 8.60
CA LEU A 15 13.44 -30.51 9.44
C LEU A 15 14.22 -30.86 10.73
N VAL A 16 13.80 -31.93 11.41
CA VAL A 16 14.46 -32.47 12.62
C VAL A 16 15.89 -32.93 12.33
N SER A 17 16.15 -33.45 11.13
CA SER A 17 17.48 -33.90 10.72
C SER A 17 18.42 -32.76 10.26
N THR A 18 17.85 -31.64 9.82
CA THR A 18 18.61 -30.52 9.23
C THR A 18 18.83 -29.35 10.17
N VAL A 19 17.93 -29.13 11.13
CA VAL A 19 17.98 -27.99 12.06
C VAL A 19 18.24 -28.55 13.46
N GLY A 20 19.34 -28.12 14.07
CA GLY A 20 19.66 -28.42 15.47
C GLY A 20 18.70 -27.69 16.41
N GLY A 21 18.56 -28.17 17.65
CA GLY A 21 17.73 -27.50 18.65
C GLY A 21 16.21 -27.61 18.43
N LYS A 22 15.45 -27.74 19.52
CA LYS A 22 13.98 -27.79 19.45
C LYS A 22 13.40 -26.40 19.14
N THR A 23 13.93 -25.38 19.83
CA THR A 23 13.54 -23.96 19.70
C THR A 23 13.73 -23.40 18.29
N GLU A 24 14.88 -23.64 17.65
CA GLU A 24 15.16 -23.14 16.29
C GLU A 24 14.23 -23.79 15.24
N ARG A 25 13.85 -25.05 15.43
CA ARG A 25 12.85 -25.72 14.59
C ARG A 25 11.45 -25.12 14.77
N MET A 26 11.09 -24.81 16.00
CA MET A 26 9.81 -24.20 16.35
C MET A 26 9.66 -22.81 15.70
N GLU A 27 10.69 -21.97 15.79
CA GLU A 27 10.68 -20.65 15.16
C GLU A 27 10.54 -20.73 13.64
N ILE A 28 11.23 -21.67 12.97
CA ILE A 28 11.11 -21.86 11.52
C ILE A 28 9.69 -22.29 11.13
N VAL A 29 9.10 -23.21 11.89
CA VAL A 29 7.73 -23.67 11.62
C VAL A 29 6.71 -22.55 11.81
N ILE A 30 6.83 -21.75 12.88
CA ILE A 30 5.95 -20.60 13.11
C ILE A 30 6.10 -19.55 12.01
N ASN A 31 7.34 -19.18 11.65
CA ASN A 31 7.60 -18.22 10.58
C ASN A 31 7.01 -18.68 9.24
N GLU A 32 7.11 -19.98 8.93
CA GLU A 32 6.56 -20.52 7.69
C GLU A 32 5.02 -20.53 7.72
N LEU A 33 4.42 -20.86 8.87
CA LEU A 33 2.96 -20.76 9.06
C LEU A 33 2.48 -19.31 8.90
N GLU A 34 3.18 -18.33 9.45
CA GLU A 34 2.89 -16.91 9.29
C GLU A 34 3.08 -16.44 7.83
N GLY A 35 4.09 -16.96 7.13
CA GLY A 35 4.30 -16.75 5.69
C GLY A 35 3.10 -17.21 4.86
N TYR A 36 2.62 -18.44 5.09
CA TYR A 36 1.45 -18.98 4.38
C TYR A 36 0.14 -18.22 4.64
N LEU A 37 0.08 -17.45 5.73
CA LEU A 37 -1.09 -16.68 6.16
C LEU A 37 -1.00 -15.20 5.76
N SER A 38 0.20 -14.70 5.44
CA SER A 38 0.48 -13.31 5.06
C SER A 38 0.66 -13.11 3.55
N GLU A 39 0.98 -14.17 2.80
CA GLU A 39 1.08 -14.11 1.34
C GLU A 39 -0.31 -14.01 0.69
N ARG A 40 -0.69 -12.77 0.32
CA ARG A 40 -1.37 -12.28 -0.91
C ARG A 40 -2.35 -13.15 -1.74
N ASP A 41 -2.75 -14.32 -1.31
CA ASP A 41 -3.31 -15.34 -2.19
C ASP A 41 -4.78 -15.64 -1.86
N GLU A 42 -5.52 -16.06 -2.88
CA GLU A 42 -6.92 -16.53 -2.81
C GLU A 42 -7.09 -17.78 -1.91
N ARG A 43 -6.00 -18.23 -1.28
CA ARG A 43 -5.87 -19.44 -0.49
C ARG A 43 -6.05 -19.22 1.00
N LEU A 44 -6.18 -17.98 1.48
CA LEU A 44 -6.35 -17.68 2.91
C LEU A 44 -7.37 -18.60 3.59
N GLU A 45 -8.54 -18.80 2.97
CA GLU A 45 -9.59 -19.66 3.53
C GLU A 45 -9.18 -21.13 3.59
N THR A 46 -8.42 -21.62 2.62
CA THR A 46 -7.95 -23.01 2.57
C THR A 46 -6.81 -23.23 3.56
N THR A 47 -5.87 -22.30 3.63
CA THR A 47 -4.73 -22.34 4.55
C THR A 47 -5.19 -22.22 6.00
N ALA A 48 -6.03 -21.23 6.30
CA ALA A 48 -6.54 -21.01 7.65
C ALA A 48 -7.38 -22.22 8.13
N ALA A 49 -8.15 -22.86 7.24
CA ALA A 49 -8.92 -24.07 7.56
C ALA A 49 -8.04 -25.29 7.90
N GLY A 50 -6.85 -25.40 7.28
CA GLY A 50 -5.91 -26.48 7.56
C GLY A 50 -5.08 -26.27 8.83
N LEU A 51 -4.93 -25.02 9.25
CA LEU A 51 -4.01 -24.61 10.33
C LEU A 51 -4.25 -25.33 11.67
N PRO A 52 -5.48 -25.49 12.18
CA PRO A 52 -5.70 -26.22 13.44
C PRO A 52 -5.23 -27.67 13.36
N LYS A 53 -5.46 -28.35 12.22
CA LYS A 53 -5.02 -29.74 12.06
C LYS A 53 -3.50 -29.85 11.94
N ILE A 54 -2.86 -28.87 11.30
CA ILE A 54 -1.41 -28.78 11.22
C ILE A 54 -0.82 -28.60 12.63
N LEU A 55 -1.31 -27.62 13.40
CA LEU A 55 -0.87 -27.38 14.77
C LEU A 55 -1.05 -28.61 15.66
N GLN A 56 -2.23 -29.25 15.61
CA GLN A 56 -2.48 -30.49 16.34
C GLN A 56 -1.50 -31.59 15.95
N THR A 57 -1.22 -31.77 14.66
CA THR A 57 -0.27 -32.80 14.21
C THR A 57 1.15 -32.52 14.68
N LEU A 58 1.54 -31.24 14.75
CA LEU A 58 2.86 -30.83 15.24
C LEU A 58 2.99 -31.02 16.76
N TYR A 59 1.90 -30.79 17.51
CA TYR A 59 1.81 -31.11 18.93
C TYR A 59 1.88 -32.62 19.16
N ASP A 60 1.01 -33.42 18.51
CA ASP A 60 0.94 -34.89 18.63
C ASP A 60 2.26 -35.61 18.27
N THR A 61 3.17 -34.93 17.56
CA THR A 61 4.46 -35.47 17.12
C THR A 61 5.66 -34.88 17.86
N ASP A 62 5.43 -34.19 18.99
CA ASP A 62 6.44 -33.55 19.85
C ASP A 62 7.34 -32.54 19.11
N VAL A 63 6.83 -31.96 18.02
CA VAL A 63 7.54 -30.93 17.26
C VAL A 63 7.35 -29.58 17.93
N LEU A 64 6.10 -29.21 18.20
CA LEU A 64 5.75 -27.98 18.89
C LEU A 64 5.25 -28.32 20.28
N ASP A 65 5.80 -27.63 21.28
CA ASP A 65 5.33 -27.71 22.65
C ASP A 65 4.12 -26.80 22.84
N GLU A 66 3.30 -27.14 23.82
CA GLU A 66 2.13 -26.36 24.19
C GLU A 66 2.50 -24.90 24.47
N ASP A 67 3.50 -24.65 25.31
CA ASP A 67 4.02 -23.31 25.64
C ASP A 67 4.30 -22.45 24.40
N VAL A 68 4.81 -23.08 23.34
CA VAL A 68 5.17 -22.41 22.09
C VAL A 68 3.93 -22.10 21.25
N ILE A 69 2.98 -23.03 21.21
CA ILE A 69 1.68 -22.82 20.54
C ILE A 69 0.91 -21.70 21.25
N MET A 70 0.93 -21.69 22.58
CA MET A 70 0.27 -20.67 23.41
C MET A 70 0.94 -19.31 23.31
N ALA A 71 2.28 -19.25 23.25
CA ALA A 71 3.01 -18.01 23.01
C ALA A 71 2.66 -17.41 21.63
N TRP A 72 2.73 -18.22 20.57
CA TRP A 72 2.33 -17.80 19.22
C TRP A 72 0.87 -17.33 19.18
N TRP A 73 -0.02 -18.07 19.85
CA TRP A 73 -1.43 -17.69 19.95
C TRP A 73 -1.62 -16.34 20.64
N GLY A 74 -0.86 -16.07 21.71
CA GLY A 74 -0.81 -14.77 22.39
C GLY A 74 -0.39 -13.64 21.44
N ASP A 75 0.63 -13.88 20.61
CA ASP A 75 1.08 -12.90 19.61
C ASP A 75 0.04 -12.64 18.53
N VAL A 76 -0.62 -13.70 18.03
CA VAL A 76 -1.69 -13.59 17.02
C VAL A 76 -2.86 -12.81 17.59
N THR A 77 -3.37 -13.19 18.76
CA THR A 77 -4.55 -12.54 19.37
C THR A 77 -4.24 -11.13 19.85
N GLY A 78 -3.03 -10.87 20.37
CA GLY A 78 -2.57 -9.55 20.81
C GLY A 78 -2.45 -8.53 19.66
N GLN A 79 -2.32 -8.98 18.42
CA GLN A 79 -2.25 -8.12 17.24
C GLN A 79 -3.63 -7.76 16.65
N THR A 80 -4.71 -8.44 17.06
CA THR A 80 -6.06 -8.31 16.47
C THR A 80 -6.51 -6.85 16.38
N ASP A 81 -6.55 -6.15 17.52
CA ASP A 81 -7.04 -4.77 17.61
C ASP A 81 -6.16 -3.80 16.79
N ALA A 82 -4.86 -4.03 16.79
CA ALA A 82 -3.91 -3.19 16.04
C ALA A 82 -4.08 -3.36 14.52
N LEU A 83 -4.29 -4.59 14.06
CA LEU A 83 -4.53 -4.89 12.65
C LEU A 83 -5.88 -4.34 12.18
N GLU A 84 -6.96 -4.52 12.96
CA GLU A 84 -8.28 -3.94 12.65
C GLU A 84 -8.22 -2.41 12.62
N ALA A 85 -7.54 -1.78 13.57
CA ALA A 85 -7.37 -0.32 13.63
C ALA A 85 -6.53 0.24 12.46
N ALA A 86 -5.68 -0.59 11.82
CA ALA A 86 -4.86 -0.17 10.69
C ALA A 86 -5.63 -0.13 9.34
N VAL A 87 -6.76 -0.82 9.23
CA VAL A 87 -7.54 -0.93 7.97
C VAL A 87 -8.11 0.43 7.55
N GLU A 88 -8.82 1.10 8.46
CA GLU A 88 -9.51 2.36 8.14
C GLU A 88 -8.54 3.49 7.72
N PRO A 89 -7.43 3.75 8.44
CA PRO A 89 -6.45 4.75 8.02
C PRO A 89 -5.83 4.45 6.65
N ALA A 90 -5.52 3.19 6.36
CA ALA A 90 -4.92 2.80 5.08
C ALA A 90 -5.91 3.00 3.92
N ALA A 91 -7.17 2.60 4.10
CA ALA A 91 -8.24 2.82 3.13
C ALA A 91 -8.53 4.32 2.91
N ALA A 92 -8.59 5.11 4.00
CA ALA A 92 -8.81 6.55 3.94
C ALA A 92 -7.67 7.27 3.19
N TYR A 93 -6.43 6.85 3.40
CA TYR A 93 -5.28 7.38 2.68
C TYR A 93 -5.33 7.06 1.18
N ALA A 94 -5.65 5.82 0.80
CA ALA A 94 -5.82 5.45 -0.62
C ALA A 94 -6.91 6.30 -1.31
N GLN A 95 -8.07 6.49 -0.67
CA GLN A 95 -9.14 7.35 -1.18
C GLN A 95 -8.72 8.83 -1.27
N LYS A 96 -7.91 9.30 -0.32
CA LYS A 96 -7.38 10.66 -0.35
C LYS A 96 -6.46 10.86 -1.55
N VAL A 97 -5.50 9.95 -1.77
CA VAL A 97 -4.57 10.00 -2.92
C VAL A 97 -5.32 9.95 -4.24
N GLU A 98 -6.38 9.15 -4.33
CA GLU A 98 -7.26 9.08 -5.51
C GLU A 98 -7.93 10.44 -5.80
N LYS A 99 -8.56 11.06 -4.80
CA LYS A 99 -9.19 12.39 -4.94
C LYS A 99 -8.18 13.49 -5.26
N ASP A 100 -7.00 13.43 -4.64
CA ASP A 100 -5.92 14.37 -4.89
C ASP A 100 -5.40 14.22 -6.33
N LEU A 101 -5.30 12.98 -6.86
CA LEU A 101 -4.93 12.71 -8.25
C LEU A 101 -5.97 13.23 -9.24
N GLU A 102 -7.26 13.03 -8.98
CA GLU A 102 -8.33 13.61 -9.81
C GLU A 102 -8.23 15.14 -9.89
N THR A 103 -8.02 15.77 -8.73
CA THR A 103 -7.84 17.23 -8.63
C THR A 103 -6.58 17.68 -9.36
N ALA A 104 -5.46 16.97 -9.20
CA ALA A 104 -4.21 17.27 -9.88
C ALA A 104 -4.35 17.15 -11.41
N ASN A 105 -5.03 16.11 -11.90
CA ASN A 105 -5.31 15.93 -13.32
C ASN A 105 -6.18 17.05 -13.90
N LYS A 106 -7.16 17.55 -13.13
CA LYS A 106 -7.92 18.73 -13.54
C LYS A 106 -7.03 19.97 -13.63
N ASN A 107 -6.18 20.20 -12.64
CA ASN A 107 -5.23 21.32 -12.63
C ASN A 107 -4.24 21.25 -13.81
N VAL A 108 -3.79 20.05 -14.20
CA VAL A 108 -2.97 19.84 -15.40
C VAL A 108 -3.73 20.29 -16.65
N LYS A 109 -4.97 19.85 -16.85
CA LYS A 109 -5.80 20.25 -18.01
C LYS A 109 -5.98 21.77 -18.08
N ASP A 110 -6.28 22.40 -16.94
CA ASP A 110 -6.46 23.85 -16.86
C ASP A 110 -5.15 24.60 -17.15
N ALA A 111 -4.03 24.11 -16.64
CA ALA A 111 -2.71 24.69 -16.88
C ALA A 111 -2.24 24.51 -18.35
N GLU A 112 -2.52 23.37 -18.96
CA GLU A 112 -2.25 23.11 -20.38
C GLU A 112 -3.08 24.00 -21.30
N ALA A 113 -4.38 24.13 -21.02
CA ALA A 113 -5.26 25.05 -21.74
C ALA A 113 -4.77 26.50 -21.61
N ARG A 114 -4.36 26.92 -20.41
CA ARG A 114 -3.81 28.26 -20.17
C ARG A 114 -2.50 28.48 -20.91
N LEU A 115 -1.59 27.50 -20.88
CA LEU A 115 -0.32 27.56 -21.59
C LEU A 115 -0.54 27.69 -23.09
N GLU A 116 -1.45 26.92 -23.66
CA GLU A 116 -1.78 26.97 -25.08
C GLU A 116 -2.41 28.31 -25.47
N GLN A 117 -3.28 28.87 -24.63
CA GLN A 117 -3.80 30.22 -24.84
C GLN A 117 -2.67 31.26 -24.82
N CYS A 118 -1.76 31.20 -23.83
CA CYS A 118 -0.63 32.13 -23.74
C CYS A 118 0.30 32.03 -24.97
N LYS A 119 0.53 30.82 -25.51
CA LYS A 119 1.30 30.65 -26.76
C LYS A 119 0.61 31.32 -27.95
N LYS A 120 -0.71 31.16 -28.07
CA LYS A 120 -1.50 31.81 -29.14
C LYS A 120 -1.43 33.33 -29.01
N ASP A 121 -1.65 33.86 -27.81
CA ASP A 121 -1.61 35.30 -27.53
C ASP A 121 -0.23 35.89 -27.82
N ALA A 122 0.84 35.23 -27.37
CA ALA A 122 2.21 35.66 -27.63
C ALA A 122 2.54 35.65 -29.14
N LYS A 123 2.07 34.65 -29.89
CA LYS A 123 2.25 34.58 -31.34
C LYS A 123 1.48 35.69 -32.07
N LEU A 124 0.26 36.01 -31.62
CA LEU A 124 -0.53 37.10 -32.20
C LEU A 124 0.08 38.46 -31.88
N ALA A 125 0.52 38.68 -30.64
CA ALA A 125 1.16 39.92 -30.23
C ALA A 125 2.49 40.16 -30.97
N SER A 126 3.31 39.12 -31.15
CA SER A 126 4.54 39.20 -31.95
C SER A 126 4.24 39.56 -33.41
N LYS A 127 3.21 38.96 -34.02
CA LYS A 127 2.78 39.34 -35.37
C LYS A 127 2.29 40.79 -35.45
N GLU A 128 1.60 41.28 -34.43
CA GLU A 128 1.14 42.67 -34.40
C GLU A 128 2.31 43.65 -34.25
N VAL A 129 3.36 43.30 -33.51
CA VAL A 129 4.61 44.09 -33.48
C VAL A 129 5.23 44.19 -34.87
N ASP A 130 5.27 43.09 -35.61
CA ASP A 130 5.81 43.08 -36.98
C ASP A 130 4.93 43.90 -37.94
N ASN A 131 3.60 43.81 -37.80
CA ASN A 131 2.64 44.57 -38.62
C ASN A 131 2.63 46.07 -38.31
N ALA A 132 2.82 46.44 -37.05
CA ALA A 132 2.82 47.82 -36.59
C ALA A 132 4.18 48.51 -36.77
N ARG A 133 5.20 47.80 -37.29
CA ARG A 133 6.53 48.36 -37.50
C ARG A 133 6.49 49.51 -38.49
N THR A 134 7.01 50.65 -38.07
CA THR A 134 6.97 51.87 -38.86
C THR A 134 8.25 52.07 -39.69
N GLY A 135 8.11 52.72 -40.86
CA GLY A 135 9.20 52.96 -41.82
C GLY A 135 9.87 54.34 -41.66
N GLY A 136 10.50 54.84 -42.73
CA GLY A 136 11.10 56.19 -42.72
C GLY A 136 10.06 57.31 -42.67
N ASN A 137 10.15 58.18 -41.67
CA ASN A 137 9.23 59.27 -41.30
C ASN A 137 7.83 58.83 -40.82
N PRO A 138 7.73 58.14 -39.68
CA PRO A 138 6.45 57.71 -39.14
C PRO A 138 5.67 58.84 -38.48
N THR A 139 4.35 58.84 -38.68
CA THR A 139 3.42 59.74 -38.01
C THR A 139 3.33 59.44 -36.51
N SER A 140 2.87 60.40 -35.72
CA SER A 140 2.70 60.21 -34.26
C SER A 140 1.76 59.06 -33.91
N GLU A 141 0.73 58.82 -34.73
CA GLU A 141 -0.22 57.71 -34.55
C GLU A 141 0.44 56.34 -34.78
N GLU A 142 1.24 56.23 -35.84
CA GLU A 142 2.00 55.01 -36.17
C GLU A 142 3.03 54.69 -35.07
N GLN A 143 3.74 55.69 -34.54
CA GLN A 143 4.67 55.51 -33.42
C GLN A 143 3.97 55.02 -32.14
N LEU A 144 2.77 55.55 -31.85
CA LEU A 144 1.96 55.11 -30.70
C LEU A 144 1.48 53.68 -30.86
N ARG A 145 1.02 53.30 -32.07
CA ARG A 145 0.61 51.93 -32.37
C ARG A 145 1.76 50.93 -32.21
N GLU A 146 2.94 51.25 -32.75
CA GLU A 146 4.12 50.38 -32.60
C GLU A 146 4.52 50.22 -31.12
N LYS A 147 4.47 51.31 -30.34
CA LYS A 147 4.76 51.29 -28.91
C LYS A 147 3.77 50.42 -28.14
N GLU A 148 2.48 50.52 -28.43
CA GLU A 148 1.46 49.70 -27.77
C GLU A 148 1.57 48.22 -28.17
N ALA A 149 1.82 47.93 -29.44
CA ALA A 149 2.08 46.56 -29.91
C ALA A 149 3.27 45.93 -29.16
N ARG A 150 4.39 46.65 -29.01
CA ARG A 150 5.55 46.19 -28.23
C ARG A 150 5.24 46.01 -26.74
N ARG A 151 4.39 46.87 -26.16
CA ARG A 151 3.95 46.72 -24.77
C ARG A 151 3.14 45.44 -24.59
N MET A 152 2.21 45.18 -25.49
CA MET A 152 1.36 44.00 -25.46
C MET A 152 2.16 42.71 -25.70
N ASP A 153 3.11 42.70 -26.63
CA ASP A 153 4.02 41.57 -26.80
C ASP A 153 4.79 41.26 -25.52
N LYS A 154 5.37 42.27 -24.86
CA LYS A 154 6.06 42.07 -23.57
C LYS A 154 5.15 41.46 -22.50
N VAL A 155 3.89 41.87 -22.43
CA VAL A 155 2.90 41.31 -21.50
C VAL A 155 2.58 39.85 -21.84
N CYS A 156 2.33 39.54 -23.10
CA CYS A 156 2.04 38.18 -23.56
C CYS A 156 3.23 37.23 -23.38
N GLN A 157 4.45 37.68 -23.67
CA GLN A 157 5.68 36.91 -23.44
C GLN A 157 5.89 36.64 -21.94
N SER A 158 5.65 37.62 -21.07
CA SER A 158 5.70 37.44 -19.62
C SER A 158 4.64 36.45 -19.13
N ALA A 159 3.42 36.53 -19.64
CA ALA A 159 2.35 35.59 -19.32
C ALA A 159 2.71 34.15 -19.74
N LEU A 160 3.29 33.97 -20.94
CA LEU A 160 3.79 32.68 -21.42
C LEU A 160 4.93 32.14 -20.55
N ALA A 161 5.88 32.99 -20.18
CA ALA A 161 7.01 32.63 -19.31
C ALA A 161 6.53 32.16 -17.92
N ASN A 162 5.43 32.72 -17.41
CA ASN A 162 4.82 32.30 -16.14
C ASN A 162 3.93 31.06 -16.27
N ALA A 163 3.28 30.84 -17.41
CA ALA A 163 2.38 29.71 -17.63
C ALA A 163 3.15 28.38 -17.78
N LYS A 164 4.30 28.40 -18.46
CA LYS A 164 5.12 27.20 -18.71
C LYS A 164 5.57 26.47 -17.42
N PRO A 165 6.21 27.13 -16.43
CA PRO A 165 6.63 26.45 -15.21
C PRO A 165 5.45 25.97 -14.37
N LYS A 166 4.31 26.67 -14.39
CA LYS A 166 3.08 26.23 -13.70
C LYS A 166 2.54 24.93 -14.29
N CYS A 167 2.48 24.82 -15.62
CA CYS A 167 2.06 23.59 -16.29
C CYS A 167 2.96 22.41 -15.93
N VAL A 168 4.28 22.60 -15.94
CA VAL A 168 5.26 21.56 -15.56
C VAL A 168 5.11 21.17 -14.09
N ALA A 169 4.90 22.14 -13.19
CA ALA A 169 4.68 21.86 -11.77
C ALA A 169 3.41 21.04 -11.53
N CYS A 170 2.30 21.36 -12.20
CA CYS A 170 1.07 20.58 -12.12
C CYS A 170 1.27 19.15 -12.64
N GLN A 171 1.97 18.98 -13.76
CA GLN A 171 2.26 17.65 -14.34
C GLN A 171 3.12 16.82 -13.39
N LYS A 172 4.10 17.43 -12.71
CA LYS A 172 4.94 16.76 -11.72
C LYS A 172 4.10 16.23 -10.55
N ILE A 173 3.24 17.08 -9.97
CA ILE A 173 2.37 16.68 -8.85
C ILE A 173 1.43 15.52 -9.25
N ALA A 174 0.80 15.62 -10.42
CA ALA A 174 -0.05 14.54 -10.93
C ALA A 174 0.74 13.24 -11.16
N GLY A 175 1.97 13.33 -11.67
CA GLY A 175 2.84 12.17 -11.84
C GLY A 175 3.28 11.53 -10.53
N GLU A 176 3.55 12.32 -9.49
CA GLU A 176 3.85 11.82 -8.14
C GLU A 176 2.66 11.04 -7.57
N LEU A 177 1.46 11.63 -7.59
CA LEU A 177 0.23 11.00 -7.12
C LEU A 177 -0.16 9.75 -7.92
N PHE A 178 0.09 9.74 -9.23
CA PHE A 178 -0.13 8.57 -10.08
C PHE A 178 0.73 7.38 -9.66
N ASN A 179 1.96 7.62 -9.22
CA ASN A 179 2.86 6.57 -8.73
C ASN A 179 2.58 6.17 -7.27
N GLU A 180 1.96 7.05 -6.50
CA GLU A 180 1.60 6.84 -5.09
C GLU A 180 0.32 6.02 -4.94
N LEU A 181 -0.67 6.24 -5.81
CA LEU A 181 -1.98 5.57 -5.73
C LEU A 181 -1.89 4.03 -5.71
N PRO A 182 -1.12 3.35 -6.58
CA PRO A 182 -1.00 1.89 -6.53
C PRO A 182 -0.43 1.39 -5.21
N LYS A 183 0.54 2.12 -4.63
CA LYS A 183 1.17 1.77 -3.36
C LYS A 183 0.19 1.93 -2.19
N ALA A 184 -0.59 3.01 -2.20
CA ALA A 184 -1.61 3.25 -1.18
C ALA A 184 -2.73 2.19 -1.26
N GLN A 185 -3.17 1.82 -2.46
CA GLN A 185 -4.16 0.75 -2.67
C GLN A 185 -3.63 -0.62 -2.26
N GLU A 186 -2.36 -0.91 -2.56
CA GLU A 186 -1.69 -2.14 -2.11
C GLU A 186 -1.61 -2.21 -0.59
N ALA A 187 -1.22 -1.13 0.07
CA ALA A 187 -1.15 -1.06 1.53
C ALA A 187 -2.54 -1.22 2.18
N ALA A 188 -3.58 -0.61 1.60
CA ALA A 188 -4.96 -0.77 2.09
C ALA A 188 -5.44 -2.23 1.97
N LYS A 189 -5.18 -2.88 0.83
CA LYS A 189 -5.50 -4.30 0.63
C LYS A 189 -4.71 -5.21 1.57
N ALA A 190 -3.43 -4.91 1.80
CA ALA A 190 -2.60 -5.68 2.72
C ALA A 190 -3.11 -5.57 4.17
N ALA A 191 -3.49 -4.37 4.61
CA ALA A 191 -4.07 -4.16 5.94
C ALA A 191 -5.41 -4.92 6.11
N GLU A 192 -6.30 -4.83 5.11
CA GLU A 192 -7.58 -5.56 5.13
C GLU A 192 -7.36 -7.08 5.16
N LEU A 193 -6.44 -7.59 4.34
CA LEU A 193 -6.13 -9.02 4.30
C LEU A 193 -5.52 -9.49 5.62
N ALA A 194 -4.60 -8.73 6.21
CA ALA A 194 -3.98 -9.06 7.49
C ALA A 194 -5.00 -9.12 8.63
N ALA A 195 -5.89 -8.13 8.73
CA ALA A 195 -6.96 -8.13 9.72
C ALA A 195 -7.92 -9.32 9.52
N LYS A 196 -8.35 -9.58 8.27
CA LYS A 196 -9.22 -10.72 7.95
C LYS A 196 -8.53 -12.06 8.26
N ALA A 197 -7.26 -12.20 7.91
CA ALA A 197 -6.48 -13.41 8.15
C ALA A 197 -6.34 -13.69 9.64
N ASN A 198 -5.91 -12.68 10.41
CA ASN A 198 -5.74 -12.79 11.85
C ASN A 198 -7.06 -13.19 12.54
N LYS A 199 -8.17 -12.53 12.20
CA LYS A 199 -9.49 -12.89 12.70
C LYS A 199 -9.86 -14.34 12.35
N ARG A 200 -9.63 -14.76 11.11
CA ARG A 200 -9.98 -16.11 10.66
C ARG A 200 -9.15 -17.20 11.34
N ILE A 201 -7.86 -16.97 11.50
CA ILE A 201 -6.95 -17.83 12.27
C ILE A 201 -7.45 -17.96 13.70
N THR A 202 -7.77 -16.83 14.32
CA THR A 202 -8.31 -16.78 15.68
C THR A 202 -9.58 -17.60 15.81
N GLU A 203 -10.56 -17.41 14.92
CA GLU A 203 -11.80 -18.19 14.96
C GLU A 203 -11.58 -19.70 14.80
N LEU A 204 -10.64 -20.12 13.94
CA LEU A 204 -10.45 -21.52 13.58
C LEU A 204 -9.54 -22.28 14.55
N CYS A 205 -8.51 -21.63 15.10
CA CYS A 205 -7.58 -22.28 16.03
C CYS A 205 -8.12 -22.27 17.46
N LYS A 206 -9.04 -21.38 17.80
CA LYS A 206 -9.61 -21.26 19.15
C LYS A 206 -10.04 -22.61 19.78
N PRO A 207 -10.75 -23.52 19.09
CA PRO A 207 -11.11 -24.81 19.69
C PRO A 207 -9.92 -25.70 20.07
N LEU A 208 -8.83 -25.67 19.29
CA LEU A 208 -7.62 -26.41 19.62
C LEU A 208 -6.91 -25.78 20.82
N ILE A 209 -6.85 -24.44 20.84
CA ILE A 209 -6.22 -23.68 21.92
C ILE A 209 -6.97 -23.86 23.24
N ASP A 210 -8.30 -23.80 23.19
CA ASP A 210 -9.15 -24.03 24.37
C ASP A 210 -8.95 -25.47 24.91
N TRP A 211 -8.75 -26.47 24.03
CA TRP A 211 -8.44 -27.84 24.44
C TRP A 211 -7.05 -27.98 25.09
N LEU A 212 -6.02 -27.34 24.51
CA LEU A 212 -4.67 -27.34 25.10
C LEU A 212 -4.68 -26.70 26.49
N ALA A 213 -5.34 -25.55 26.64
CA ALA A 213 -5.41 -24.84 27.91
C ALA A 213 -6.17 -25.58 29.02
N GLU A 214 -7.04 -26.53 28.69
CA GLU A 214 -7.76 -27.36 29.68
C GLU A 214 -6.86 -28.42 30.34
N ASP A 215 -5.77 -28.86 29.70
CA ASP A 215 -4.87 -29.90 30.23
C ASP A 215 -3.97 -29.39 31.40
N ASP A 216 -3.82 -28.07 31.56
CA ASP A 216 -2.94 -27.45 32.58
C ASP A 216 -3.64 -27.21 33.95
N ASP A 217 -4.97 -27.10 33.98
CA ASP A 217 -5.75 -26.77 35.20
C ASP A 217 -6.02 -27.98 36.12
N ASP A 218 -5.78 -29.22 35.67
CA ASP A 218 -6.10 -30.46 36.41
C ASP A 218 -4.94 -31.01 37.28
N SER A 219 -3.83 -30.28 37.45
CA SER A 219 -2.67 -30.73 38.25
C SER A 219 -2.60 -30.20 39.69
N SER A 220 -3.62 -29.46 40.17
CA SER A 220 -3.64 -28.88 41.51
C SER A 220 -4.65 -29.50 42.47
N ASP A 221 -4.65 -30.83 42.62
CA ASP A 221 -5.28 -31.43 43.80
C ASP A 221 -4.53 -32.66 44.31
N SER A 222 -4.39 -32.68 45.64
CA SER A 222 -3.83 -33.76 46.48
C SER A 222 -2.32 -33.74 46.75
N ASP A 223 -1.92 -32.96 47.76
CA ASP A 223 -1.26 -33.54 48.94
C ASP A 223 -1.42 -32.59 50.14
N SER A 224 -2.39 -32.87 50.99
CA SER A 224 -2.50 -32.32 52.34
C SER A 224 -3.01 -33.42 53.26
N ASP A 225 -2.08 -34.27 53.69
CA ASP A 225 -2.20 -35.16 54.86
C ASP A 225 -2.36 -34.34 56.17
#